data_AF-A0A2U9IGF4-F1
#
_entry.id   AF-A0A2U9IGF4-F1
#
_cell.length_a   1.000
_cell.length_b   1.000
_cell.length_c   1.000
_cell.angle_alpha   90.00
_cell.angle_beta   90.00
_cell.angle_gamma   90.00
#
_symmetry.space_group_name_H-M   'P 1'
#
loop_
_entity.id
_entity.type
_entity.pdbx_description
1 polymer ?
#
loop_
_entity_poly.entity_id
_entity_poly.type
_entity_poly.pdbx_seq_one_letter_code
_entity_poly.pdbx_strand_id
1 'polypeptide(L)' 'MDDLKLVRIIIDILQDNMPEDCAEIMEKYYEMILKDIKDRGLNYTLRKWFYKDDEEVLLIQ' A
#
# COMPACT_ATOMS: atom_id res chain seq x y z
N MET A 1 15.80 10.49 3.99
CA MET A 1 15.55 9.19 3.33
C MET A 1 14.27 9.37 2.56
N ASP A 2 14.28 9.15 1.24
CA ASP A 2 13.15 9.44 0.34
C ASP A 2 12.01 8.45 0.64
N ASP A 3 10.82 8.92 0.95
CA ASP A 3 9.68 8.09 1.37
C ASP A 3 9.34 7.02 0.31
N LEU A 4 9.57 7.33 -0.98
CA LEU A 4 9.42 6.37 -2.08
C LEU A 4 10.40 5.20 -2.00
N LYS A 5 11.63 5.46 -1.54
CA LYS A 5 12.62 4.40 -1.33
C LYS A 5 12.19 3.49 -0.18
N LEU A 6 11.65 4.06 0.89
CA LEU A 6 11.16 3.28 2.03
C LEU A 6 9.98 2.38 1.63
N VAL A 7 9.00 2.92 0.89
CA VAL A 7 7.86 2.15 0.39
C VAL A 7 8.32 1.00 -0.50
N ARG A 8 9.27 1.25 -1.41
CA ARG A 8 9.81 0.20 -2.28
C ARG A 8 10.45 -0.93 -1.49
N ILE A 9 11.28 -0.59 -0.49
CA ILE A 9 11.89 -1.59 0.39
C ILE A 9 10.84 -2.44 1.12
N ILE A 10 9.78 -1.81 1.65
CA ILE A 10 8.70 -2.53 2.34
C ILE A 10 8.01 -3.51 1.38
N ILE A 11 7.78 -3.10 0.12
CA ILE A 11 7.09 -3.93 -0.84
C ILE A 11 7.98 -5.08 -1.34
N ASP A 12 9.27 -4.84 -1.57
CA ASP A 12 10.22 -5.90 -1.93
C ASP A 12 10.26 -6.98 -0.84
N ILE A 13 10.28 -6.57 0.45
CA ILE A 13 10.18 -7.52 1.59
C ILE A 13 8.87 -8.32 1.54
N LEU A 14 7.74 -7.68 1.24
CA LEU A 14 6.45 -8.39 1.15
C LEU A 14 6.43 -9.39 -0.02
N GLN A 15 7.05 -9.06 -1.16
CA GLN A 15 7.19 -9.98 -2.29
C GLN A 15 8.01 -11.22 -1.90
N ASP A 16 9.16 -11.00 -1.26
CA ASP A 16 10.09 -12.08 -0.87
C ASP A 16 9.49 -13.06 0.15
N ASN A 17 8.49 -12.64 0.92
CA ASN A 17 7.87 -13.44 1.99
C ASN A 17 6.49 -14.01 1.61
N MET A 18 6.01 -13.75 0.39
CA MET A 18 4.68 -14.20 -0.07
C MET A 18 4.76 -15.55 -0.79
N PRO A 19 3.70 -16.38 -0.70
CA PRO A 19 3.58 -17.58 -1.52
C PRO A 19 3.59 -17.27 -3.02
N GLU A 20 4.22 -18.14 -3.84
CA GLU A 20 4.34 -17.96 -5.29
C GLU A 20 2.98 -17.79 -5.99
N ASP A 21 1.93 -18.45 -5.48
CA ASP A 21 0.56 -18.35 -6.00
C ASP A 21 -0.04 -16.94 -5.88
N CYS A 22 0.58 -16.05 -5.10
CA CYS A 22 0.14 -14.67 -4.94
C CYS A 22 0.96 -13.65 -5.74
N ALA A 23 2.00 -14.08 -6.48
CA ALA A 23 2.96 -13.19 -7.12
C ALA A 23 2.31 -12.22 -8.12
N GLU A 24 1.45 -12.70 -9.01
CA GLU A 24 0.78 -11.88 -10.04
C GLU A 24 -0.16 -10.83 -9.43
N ILE A 25 -0.92 -11.24 -8.41
CA ILE A 25 -1.83 -10.34 -7.69
C ILE A 25 -1.03 -9.26 -6.96
N MET A 26 0.09 -9.63 -6.35
CA MET A 26 0.92 -8.69 -5.61
C MET A 26 1.58 -7.68 -6.55
N GLU A 27 2.16 -8.13 -7.67
CA GLU A 27 2.77 -7.25 -8.66
C GLU A 27 1.77 -6.20 -9.17
N LYS A 28 0.54 -6.60 -9.45
CA LYS A 28 -0.53 -5.68 -9.83
C LYS A 28 -0.81 -4.62 -8.77
N TYR A 29 -0.96 -5.02 -7.50
CA TYR A 29 -1.22 -4.07 -6.42
C TYR A 29 -0.03 -3.15 -6.16
N TYR A 30 1.19 -3.67 -6.27
CA TYR A 30 2.42 -2.90 -6.18
C TYR A 30 2.46 -1.77 -7.21
N GLU A 31 2.26 -2.09 -8.49
CA GLU A 31 2.26 -1.09 -9.55
C GLU A 31 1.19 -0.02 -9.33
N MET A 32 0.01 -0.42 -8.87
CA MET A 32 -1.08 0.50 -8.56
C MET A 32 -0.72 1.46 -7.41
N ILE A 33 -0.14 0.95 -6.32
CA ILE A 33 0.25 1.76 -5.15
C ILE A 33 1.37 2.72 -5.54
N LEU A 34 2.42 2.24 -6.23
CA LEU A 34 3.51 3.10 -6.67
C LEU A 34 3.04 4.21 -7.60
N LYS A 35 2.15 3.88 -8.55
CA LYS A 35 1.57 4.88 -9.45
C LYS A 35 0.78 5.93 -8.68
N ASP A 36 -0.07 5.52 -7.72
CA ASP A 36 -0.82 6.46 -6.89
C ASP A 36 0.10 7.36 -6.05
N ILE A 37 1.19 6.82 -5.45
CA ILE A 37 2.15 7.63 -4.70
C ILE A 37 2.85 8.61 -5.62
N LYS A 38 3.26 8.19 -6.82
CA LYS A 38 3.89 9.06 -7.81
C LYS A 38 2.96 10.20 -8.24
N ASP A 39 1.68 9.89 -8.47
CA ASP A 39 0.73 10.85 -9.04
C ASP A 39 0.12 11.78 -7.98
N ARG A 40 -0.02 11.32 -6.72
CA ARG A 40 -0.81 12.02 -5.68
C ARG A 40 -0.12 12.18 -4.34
N GLY A 41 1.07 11.60 -4.18
CA GLY A 41 1.85 11.63 -2.94
C GLY A 41 1.40 10.60 -1.91
N LEU A 42 2.32 10.27 -1.00
CA LEU A 42 2.18 9.18 -0.03
C LEU A 42 0.94 9.33 0.86
N ASN A 43 0.71 10.52 1.43
CA ASN A 43 -0.41 10.76 2.35
C ASN A 43 -1.78 10.52 1.71
N TYR A 44 -1.94 10.87 0.43
CA TYR A 44 -3.19 10.60 -0.28
C TYR A 44 -3.37 9.11 -0.52
N THR A 45 -2.32 8.42 -0.97
CA THR A 45 -2.37 6.98 -1.25
C THR A 45 -2.68 6.18 0.02
N LEU A 46 -1.99 6.48 1.14
CA LEU A 46 -2.29 5.84 2.42
C LEU A 46 -3.75 6.05 2.80
N ARG A 47 -4.28 7.27 2.63
CA ARG A 47 -5.69 7.49 2.98
C ARG A 47 -6.66 6.68 2.10
N LYS A 48 -6.39 6.64 0.80
CA LYS A 48 -7.24 5.94 -0.18
C LYS A 48 -7.22 4.42 0.01
N TRP A 49 -6.08 3.84 0.36
CA TRP A 49 -5.89 2.40 0.42
C TRP A 49 -6.07 1.81 1.82
N PHE A 50 -5.82 2.61 2.86
CA PHE A 50 -5.92 2.17 4.26
C PHE A 50 -7.25 2.56 4.92
N TYR A 51 -7.95 3.60 4.43
CA TYR A 51 -9.27 4.01 4.93
C TYR A 51 -10.42 3.68 3.96
N LYS A 52 -10.22 2.70 3.08
CA LYS A 52 -11.35 2.18 2.30
C LYS A 52 -12.01 1.04 3.08
N ASP A 53 -13.15 1.39 3.67
CA ASP A 53 -14.19 0.52 4.20
C ASP A 53 -13.81 -0.31 5.43
N ASP A 54 -13.64 0.34 6.58
CA ASP A 54 -14.21 -0.17 7.82
C ASP A 54 -14.68 0.98 8.72
N GLU A 55 -15.98 0.94 8.99
CA GLU A 55 -16.62 1.31 10.26
C GLU A 55 -16.67 2.80 10.66
N GLU A 56 -17.91 3.29 10.76
CA GLU A 56 -18.38 4.10 11.88
C GLU A 56 -17.43 3.97 13.08
N VAL A 57 -16.61 4.99 13.34
CA VAL A 57 -15.88 5.08 14.61
C VAL A 57 -16.94 5.33 15.69
N LEU A 58 -17.50 4.26 16.24
CA LEU A 58 -18.25 4.30 17.50
C LEU A 58 -17.25 4.73 18.59
N LEU A 59 -17.09 6.04 18.75
CA LEU A 59 -16.57 6.64 19.97
C LEU A 59 -17.58 6.32 21.07
N ILE A 60 -17.41 5.18 21.75
CA ILE A 60 -18.08 4.93 23.02
C ILE A 60 -17.60 6.03 23.97
N GLN A 61 -18.52 6.95 24.30
CA GLN A 61 -18.38 7.94 25.36
C GLN A 61 -18.67 7.31 26.72
#